data_AF-A0A957ZV30-F1
#
_entry.id   AF-A0A957ZV30-F1
#
_cell.length_a   1.000
_cell.length_b   1.000
_cell.length_c   1.000
_cell.angle_alpha   90.00
_cell.angle_beta   90.00
_cell.angle_gamma   90.00
#
_symmetry.space_group_name_H-M   'P 1'
#
loop_
_entity.id
_entity.type
_entity.pdbx_description
1 polymer ?
#
loop_
_entity_poly.entity_id
_entity_poly.type
_entity_poly.pdbx_seq_one_letter_code
_entity_poly.pdbx_strand_id
1 'polypeptide(L)' 'MFGNNRPWSRKATRRRWNVNVQKVKVVENGQVVSKRLCTSCIKTLSKA' A
#
# COMPACT_ATOMS: atom_id res chain seq x y z
N MET A 1 -12.11 -4.34 -8.26
CA MET A 1 -12.04 -2.98 -7.70
C MET A 1 -13.45 -2.43 -7.69
N PHE A 2 -14.08 -2.32 -6.52
CA PHE A 2 -15.51 -2.07 -6.42
C PHE A 2 -15.79 -0.66 -5.92
N GLY A 3 -16.62 0.08 -6.65
CA GLY A 3 -17.13 1.39 -6.26
C GLY A 3 -16.58 2.57 -7.04
N ASN A 4 -17.40 3.61 -7.12
CA ASN A 4 -17.08 4.92 -7.69
C ASN A 4 -17.01 5.95 -6.54
N ASN A 5 -16.22 7.00 -6.70
CA ASN A 5 -16.25 8.12 -5.75
C ASN A 5 -17.59 8.86 -5.88
N ARG A 6 -18.14 9.31 -4.75
CA ARG A 6 -19.43 10.01 -4.64
C ARG A 6 -19.23 11.30 -3.83
N PRO A 7 -19.06 12.45 -4.49
CA PRO A 7 -19.09 13.75 -3.81
C PRO A 7 -20.52 14.13 -3.44
N TRP A 8 -20.71 15.26 -2.74
CA TRP A 8 -22.02 15.78 -2.32
C TRP A 8 -23.07 15.83 -3.45
N SER A 9 -22.62 16.12 -4.67
CA SER A 9 -23.46 16.13 -5.89
C SER A 9 -23.85 14.74 -6.43
N ARG A 10 -23.47 13.67 -5.73
CA ARG A 10 -23.70 12.24 -6.07
C ARG A 10 -23.19 11.81 -7.45
N LYS A 11 -22.40 12.64 -8.13
CA LYS A 11 -21.80 12.29 -9.44
C LYS A 11 -20.89 11.08 -9.30
N ALA A 12 -21.06 10.10 -10.20
CA ALA A 12 -20.23 8.91 -10.23
C ALA A 12 -18.89 9.18 -10.92
N THR A 13 -17.83 9.41 -10.16
CA THR A 13 -16.48 9.55 -10.71
C THR A 13 -15.66 8.28 -10.48
N ARG A 14 -14.79 7.92 -11.44
CA ARG A 14 -13.90 6.76 -11.28
C ARG A 14 -13.02 6.99 -10.06
N ARG A 15 -13.05 6.06 -9.10
CA ARG A 15 -12.13 6.07 -7.96
C ARG A 15 -10.75 5.65 -8.47
N ARG A 16 -9.69 6.35 -8.07
CA ARG A 16 -8.31 5.85 -8.22
C ARG A 16 -8.02 4.93 -7.03
N TRP A 17 -7.55 3.71 -7.32
CA TRP A 17 -7.04 2.80 -6.29
C TRP A 17 -5.53 2.94 -6.23
N ASN A 18 -5.07 3.72 -5.25
CA ASN A 18 -3.65 3.77 -4.96
C ASN A 18 -3.31 2.54 -4.12
N VAL A 19 -2.58 1.59 -4.72
CA VAL A 19 -2.11 0.41 -4.00
C VAL A 19 -1.18 0.89 -2.89
N ASN A 20 -1.41 0.40 -1.67
CA ASN A 20 -0.58 0.73 -0.53
C ASN A 20 0.73 -0.07 -0.56
N VAL A 21 1.60 0.26 -1.52
CA VAL A 21 2.90 -0.37 -1.75
C VAL A 21 3.98 0.67 -1.55
N GLN A 22 4.74 0.52 -0.48
CA GLN A 22 5.80 1.45 -0.09
C GLN A 22 7.16 0.82 -0.36
N LYS A 23 8.14 1.64 -0.76
CA LYS A 23 9.52 1.19 -0.95
C LYS A 23 10.21 1.20 0.40
N VAL A 24 10.58 0.03 0.91
CA VAL A 24 11.20 -0.15 2.24
C VAL A 24 12.48 -0.96 2.10
N LYS A 25 13.47 -0.64 2.93
CA LYS A 25 14.70 -1.41 3.06
C LYS A 25 14.46 -2.53 4.07
N VAL A 26 14.63 -3.78 3.67
CA VAL A 26 14.49 -4.96 4.53
C VAL A 26 15.82 -5.70 4.54
N VAL A 27 16.21 -6.18 5.72
CA VAL A 27 17.36 -7.06 5.87
C VAL A 27 16.89 -8.48 5.59
N GLU A 28 17.31 -9.05 4.47
CA GLU A 28 17.11 -10.47 4.17
C GLU A 28 18.47 -11.12 4.07
N ASN A 29 18.68 -12.23 4.79
CA ASN A 29 19.91 -13.03 4.73
C ASN A 29 21.21 -12.20 4.92
N GLY A 30 21.16 -11.19 5.81
CA GLY A 30 22.31 -10.33 6.12
C GLY A 30 22.58 -9.18 5.14
N GLN A 31 21.78 -9.03 4.08
CA GLN A 31 21.91 -7.94 3.10
C GLN A 31 20.69 -7.01 3.13
N VAL A 32 20.93 -5.70 2.95
CA VAL A 32 19.89 -4.68 2.92
C VAL A 32 19.32 -4.57 1.50
N VAL A 33 18.13 -5.14 1.29
CA VAL A 33 17.45 -5.12 -0.01
C VAL A 33 16.30 -4.12 0.01
N SER A 34 16.17 -3.32 -1.06
CA SER A 34 15.02 -2.43 -1.24
C SER A 34 13.86 -3.19 -1.87
N LYS A 35 12.78 -3.42 -1.13
CA LYS A 35 11.57 -4.10 -1.61
C LYS A 35 10.35 -3.20 -1.58
N ARG A 36 9.38 -3.53 -2.42
CA ARG A 36 8.06 -2.89 -2.46
C ARG A 36 7.11 -3.74 -1.61
N LEU A 37 6.77 -3.25 -0.43
CA LEU A 37 5.99 -4.00 0.55
C LEU A 37 4.69 -3.29 0.92
N CYS A 38 3.71 -4.08 1.34
CA CYS A 38 2.44 -3.61 1.85
C CYS A 38 2.57 -3.10 3.30
N THR A 39 1.73 -2.17 3.76
CA THR A 39 1.84 -1.66 5.15
C THR A 39 1.59 -2.72 6.21
N SER A 40 0.74 -3.71 5.96
CA SER A 40 0.57 -4.83 6.88
C SER A 40 1.85 -5.69 6.94
N CYS A 41 2.49 -5.91 5.80
CA CYS A 41 3.78 -6.58 5.69
C CYS A 41 4.86 -5.84 6.50
N ILE A 42 4.95 -4.50 6.35
CA ILE A 42 5.89 -3.65 7.09
C ILE A 42 5.62 -3.72 8.60
N LYS A 43 4.35 -3.67 9.00
CA LYS A 43 3.94 -3.77 10.41
C LYS A 43 4.29 -5.11 11.05
N THR A 44 4.20 -6.20 10.29
CA THR A 44 4.65 -7.53 10.74
C THR A 44 6.16 -7.58 10.90
N LEU A 45 6.91 -7.02 9.95
CA LEU A 45 8.38 -6.94 10.02
C LEU A 45 8.89 -6.07 11.17
N SER A 46 8.17 -5.00 11.54
CA SER A 46 8.58 -4.11 12.64
C SER A 46 8.27 -4.64 14.03
N LYS A 47 7.47 -5.71 14.15
CA LYS A 47 7.07 -6.31 15.42
C LYS A 47 7.93 -7.51 15.81
N ALA A 48 8.70 -8.05 14.86
CA ALA A 48 9.65 -9.13 15.06
C ALA A 48 10.94 -8.63 15.71
#